data_AF-A0A3N4M2F8-F1
#
_entry.id   AF-A0A3N4M2F8-F1
#
_cell.length_a   1.000
_cell.length_b   1.000
_cell.length_c   1.000
_cell.angle_alpha   90.00
_cell.angle_beta   90.00
_cell.angle_gamma   90.00
#
_symmetry.space_group_name_H-M   'P 1'
#
loop_
_entity.id
_entity.type
_entity.pdbx_description
1 polymer ?
#
loop_
_entity_poly.entity_id
_entity_poly.type
_entity_poly.pdbx_seq_one_letter_code
_entity_poly.pdbx_strand_id
1 'polypeptide(L)'
;MARFTSFVVAVLVASITSTSALCPNCISSQNNCHITAPCSSFGRSLFCGCAPGYKATGVLDNDTSKQWRITKVPGQEYRVWTAPGVVCNTLCRIPFGPNPCGEVAVANQCYVPI
;
A
#
# COMPACT_ATOMS: atom_id res chain seq x y z
N MET A 1 -2.23 -37.57 -48.83
CA MET A 1 -1.40 -36.78 -47.91
C MET A 1 -2.13 -35.48 -47.62
N ALA A 2 -2.77 -35.33 -46.46
CA ALA A 2 -3.34 -34.06 -46.01
C ALA A 2 -2.83 -33.83 -44.58
N ARG A 3 -2.03 -32.77 -44.40
CA ARG A 3 -1.38 -32.43 -43.14
C ARG A 3 -2.42 -31.80 -42.20
N PHE A 4 -2.64 -32.43 -41.05
CA PHE A 4 -3.36 -31.83 -39.94
C PHE A 4 -2.47 -30.77 -39.28
N THR A 5 -2.69 -29.50 -39.62
CA THR A 5 -2.08 -28.38 -38.90
C THR A 5 -2.84 -28.17 -37.60
N SER A 6 -2.28 -28.70 -36.51
CA SER A 6 -2.78 -28.51 -35.16
C SER A 6 -2.45 -27.09 -34.69
N PHE A 7 -3.47 -26.24 -34.54
CA PHE A 7 -3.33 -24.93 -33.91
C PHE A 7 -3.52 -25.09 -32.40
N VAL A 8 -2.41 -25.09 -31.66
CA VAL A 8 -2.43 -25.06 -30.19
C VAL A 8 -2.80 -23.64 -29.76
N VAL A 9 -4.06 -23.44 -29.34
CA VAL A 9 -4.50 -22.17 -28.76
C VAL A 9 -4.01 -22.13 -27.31
N ALA A 10 -2.96 -21.34 -27.06
CA ALA A 10 -2.50 -21.06 -25.70
C ALA A 10 -3.56 -20.20 -24.99
N VAL A 11 -4.34 -20.81 -24.08
CA VAL A 11 -5.26 -20.10 -23.21
C VAL A 11 -4.44 -19.35 -22.17
N LEU A 12 -4.29 -18.03 -22.33
CA LEU A 12 -3.79 -17.18 -21.25
C LEU A 12 -4.80 -17.21 -20.11
N VAL A 13 -4.48 -17.94 -19.05
CA VAL A 13 -5.18 -17.83 -17.77
C VAL A 13 -4.78 -16.48 -17.16
N ALA A 14 -5.54 -15.43 -17.46
CA ALA A 14 -5.48 -14.19 -16.70
C ALA A 14 -6.04 -14.50 -15.30
N SER A 15 -5.15 -14.66 -14.32
CA SER A 15 -5.51 -14.73 -12.90
C SER A 15 -6.06 -13.37 -12.48
N ILE A 16 -7.37 -13.18 -12.67
CA ILE A 16 -8.12 -12.09 -12.06
C ILE A 16 -8.19 -12.36 -10.56
N THR A 17 -7.18 -11.91 -9.82
CA THR A 17 -7.32 -11.67 -8.39
C THR A 17 -8.28 -10.50 -8.23
N SER A 18 -9.58 -10.82 -8.31
CA SER A 18 -10.63 -9.95 -7.81
C SER A 18 -10.58 -10.03 -6.29
N THR A 19 -9.56 -9.41 -5.71
CA THR A 19 -9.61 -9.01 -4.31
C THR A 19 -10.22 -7.62 -4.31
N SER A 20 -11.35 -7.47 -3.62
CA SER A 20 -11.83 -6.19 -3.11
C SER A 20 -10.65 -5.24 -2.88
N ALA A 21 -10.74 -3.99 -3.33
CA ALA A 21 -9.67 -2.99 -3.33
C ALA A 21 -9.19 -2.61 -1.92
N LEU A 22 -8.73 -3.58 -1.14
CA LEU A 22 -8.17 -3.46 0.18
C LEU A 22 -6.70 -3.15 0.03
N CYS A 23 -6.24 -2.20 0.83
CA CYS A 23 -4.85 -1.80 0.80
C CYS A 23 -3.95 -2.96 1.24
N PRO A 24 -2.78 -3.15 0.60
CA PRO A 24 -1.88 -4.26 0.94
C PRO A 24 -1.50 -4.27 2.41
N ASN A 25 -1.68 -5.41 3.07
CA ASN A 25 -1.34 -5.62 4.47
C ASN A 25 0.05 -6.25 4.63
N CYS A 26 0.60 -6.17 5.85
CA CYS A 26 1.86 -6.81 6.21
C CYS A 26 1.66 -8.02 7.13
N ILE A 27 2.64 -8.92 7.13
CA ILE A 27 2.71 -10.09 8.01
C ILE A 27 3.82 -9.86 9.01
N SER A 28 3.49 -9.76 10.31
CA SER A 28 4.46 -9.40 11.36
C SER A 28 5.65 -10.36 11.45
N SER A 29 5.40 -11.68 11.41
CA SER A 29 6.46 -12.69 11.55
C SER A 29 7.43 -12.76 10.37
N GLN A 30 6.98 -12.45 9.16
CA GLN A 30 7.82 -12.50 7.96
C GLN A 30 8.30 -11.11 7.53
N ASN A 31 7.74 -10.06 8.17
CA ASN A 31 7.90 -8.64 7.93
C ASN A 31 8.25 -8.33 6.48
N ASN A 32 7.25 -8.40 5.61
CA ASN A 32 7.37 -8.05 4.19
C ASN A 32 7.47 -6.53 3.94
N CYS A 33 7.57 -5.72 5.00
CA CYS A 33 7.77 -4.29 4.87
C CYS A 33 9.25 -3.94 4.67
N HIS A 34 9.49 -2.74 4.13
CA HIS A 34 10.82 -2.16 4.17
C HIS A 34 11.20 -1.73 5.60
N ILE A 35 12.49 -1.72 5.93
CA ILE A 35 12.98 -1.36 7.27
C ILE A 35 12.58 0.05 7.71
N THR A 36 12.34 0.94 6.75
CA THR A 36 11.92 2.34 6.99
C THR A 36 10.42 2.49 7.20
N ALA A 37 9.66 1.42 6.98
CA ALA A 37 8.20 1.39 7.09
C ALA A 37 7.77 0.14 7.88
N PRO A 38 8.17 -0.01 9.15
CA PRO A 38 7.94 -1.24 9.90
C PRO A 38 6.47 -1.63 9.94
N CYS A 39 6.22 -2.95 9.91
CA CYS A 39 4.88 -3.50 10.04
C CYS A 39 4.28 -3.07 11.39
N SER A 40 3.19 -2.30 11.34
CA SER A 40 2.55 -1.70 12.50
C SER A 40 1.07 -2.05 12.52
N SER A 41 0.55 -2.29 13.73
CA SER A 41 -0.88 -2.54 13.93
C SER A 41 -1.67 -1.25 13.82
N PHE A 42 -2.79 -1.36 13.12
CA PHE A 42 -3.74 -0.28 12.91
C PHE A 42 -5.16 -0.83 13.03
N GLY A 43 -5.82 -0.54 14.15
CA GLY A 43 -7.01 -1.30 14.54
C GLY A 43 -6.67 -2.79 14.62
N ARG A 44 -7.47 -3.63 13.94
CA ARG A 44 -7.21 -5.08 13.81
C ARG A 44 -6.44 -5.46 12.54
N SER A 45 -5.97 -4.49 11.76
CA SER A 45 -5.20 -4.69 10.53
C SER A 45 -3.71 -4.36 10.75
N LEU A 46 -2.86 -4.85 9.85
CA LEU A 46 -1.41 -4.63 9.87
C LEU A 46 -0.98 -3.98 8.56
N PHE A 47 -0.29 -2.84 8.63
CA PHE A 47 0.21 -2.12 7.47
C PHE A 47 1.67 -1.68 7.66
N CYS A 48 2.40 -1.45 6.56
CA CYS A 48 3.76 -0.92 6.62
C CYS A 48 3.72 0.59 6.87
N GLY A 49 4.07 1.02 8.08
CA GLY A 49 3.89 2.39 8.53
C GLY A 49 5.19 3.19 8.50
N CYS A 50 5.18 4.32 7.81
CA CYS A 50 6.32 5.24 7.75
C CYS A 50 6.64 5.87 9.11
N ALA A 51 7.89 6.29 9.30
CA ALA A 51 8.22 7.20 10.40
C ALA A 51 7.39 8.50 10.30
N PRO A 52 6.98 9.12 11.42
CA PRO A 52 6.23 10.38 11.38
C PRO A 52 6.93 11.46 10.56
N GLY A 53 6.20 12.14 9.68
CA GLY A 53 6.74 13.17 8.79
C GLY A 53 7.44 12.66 7.53
N TYR A 54 7.44 11.34 7.29
CA TYR A 54 8.00 10.71 6.09
C TYR A 54 6.92 10.04 5.24
N LYS A 55 7.19 10.00 3.93
CA LYS A 55 6.39 9.36 2.88
C LYS A 55 7.26 8.50 1.95
N ALA A 56 6.60 7.77 1.05
CA ALA A 56 7.27 6.84 0.17
C ALA A 56 8.27 7.55 -0.75
N THR A 57 9.44 6.92 -0.95
CA THR A 57 10.52 7.47 -1.76
C THR A 57 10.30 7.16 -3.23
N GLY A 58 10.30 8.20 -4.07
CA GLY A 58 10.13 8.06 -5.52
C GLY A 58 8.71 7.65 -5.95
N VAL A 59 7.73 7.78 -5.06
CA VAL A 59 6.32 7.47 -5.34
C VAL A 59 5.53 8.78 -5.42
N LEU A 60 4.63 8.88 -6.39
CA LEU A 60 3.73 10.03 -6.54
C LEU A 60 2.77 10.11 -5.35
N ASP A 61 2.46 11.32 -4.90
CA ASP A 61 1.63 11.54 -3.71
C ASP A 61 0.21 10.99 -3.84
N ASN A 62 -0.29 10.84 -5.06
CA ASN A 62 -1.62 10.29 -5.38
C ASN A 62 -1.61 8.79 -5.73
N ASP A 63 -0.47 8.10 -5.71
CA ASP A 63 -0.41 6.66 -5.98
C ASP A 63 -0.81 5.84 -4.75
N THR A 64 -2.12 5.66 -4.58
CA THR A 64 -2.70 4.89 -3.48
C THR A 64 -2.42 3.39 -3.54
N SER A 65 -1.81 2.89 -4.62
CA SER A 65 -1.36 1.49 -4.70
C SER A 65 -0.04 1.25 -3.97
N LYS A 66 0.71 2.33 -3.71
CA LYS A 66 2.05 2.30 -3.10
C LYS A 66 2.13 3.03 -1.78
N GLN A 67 1.41 4.14 -1.62
CA GLN A 67 1.36 4.90 -0.38
C GLN A 67 -0.02 5.50 -0.14
N TRP A 68 -0.44 5.62 1.11
CA TRP A 68 -1.75 6.20 1.43
C TRP A 68 -1.82 6.70 2.86
N ARG A 69 -2.81 7.55 3.12
CA ARG A 69 -3.27 7.92 4.46
C ARG A 69 -4.63 7.29 4.73
N ILE A 70 -4.92 7.08 6.01
CA ILE A 70 -6.23 6.59 6.47
C ILE A 70 -6.77 7.62 7.46
N THR A 71 -7.87 8.28 7.10
CA THR A 71 -8.48 9.34 7.93
C THR A 71 -9.71 8.88 8.70
N LYS A 72 -10.19 7.66 8.44
CA LYS A 72 -11.38 7.10 9.10
C LYS A 72 -11.11 6.60 10.53
N VAL A 73 -9.85 6.59 10.97
CA VAL A 73 -9.47 6.14 12.32
C VAL A 73 -8.94 7.34 13.11
N PRO A 74 -9.59 7.72 14.22
CA PRO A 74 -9.18 8.85 15.04
C PRO A 74 -7.75 8.74 15.53
N GLY A 75 -6.99 9.84 15.44
CA GLY A 75 -5.67 9.98 16.05
C GLY A 75 -4.56 9.28 15.28
N GLN A 76 -4.75 9.03 13.99
CA GLN A 76 -3.76 8.43 13.09
C GLN A 76 -3.76 9.03 11.68
N GLU A 77 -4.51 10.10 11.49
CA GLU A 77 -4.69 10.80 10.23
C GLU A 77 -3.35 11.34 9.70
N TYR A 78 -2.36 11.52 10.58
CA TYR A 78 -1.03 12.04 10.31
C TYR A 78 -0.02 11.01 9.77
N ARG A 79 -0.35 9.72 9.79
CA ARG A 79 0.60 8.65 9.42
C ARG A 79 0.43 8.25 7.95
N VAL A 80 1.57 8.07 7.27
CA VAL A 80 1.62 7.48 5.93
C VAL A 80 1.85 5.98 6.04
N TRP A 81 1.07 5.24 5.26
CA TRP A 81 1.16 3.80 5.10
C TRP A 81 1.65 3.48 3.70
N THR A 82 2.29 2.34 3.53
CA THR A 82 2.89 1.93 2.26
C THR A 82 2.63 0.46 1.97
N ALA A 83 2.71 0.10 0.69
CA ALA A 83 2.70 -1.29 0.28
C ALA A 83 3.99 -2.00 0.77
N PRO A 84 3.94 -3.33 0.99
CA PRO A 84 5.13 -4.14 1.29
C PRO A 84 6.32 -3.82 0.36
N GLY A 85 7.51 -3.75 0.95
CA GLY A 85 8.77 -3.45 0.25
C GLY A 85 8.98 -2.00 -0.20
N VAL A 86 7.99 -1.11 -0.08
CA VAL A 86 8.14 0.30 -0.47
C VAL A 86 9.01 1.05 0.55
N VAL A 87 10.04 1.73 0.05
CA VAL A 87 10.91 2.57 0.86
C VAL A 87 10.15 3.82 1.28
N CYS A 88 10.25 4.19 2.56
CA CYS A 88 9.59 5.35 3.14
C CYS A 88 10.56 6.25 3.91
N ASN A 89 11.45 6.92 3.16
CA ASN A 89 12.51 7.79 3.68
C ASN A 89 12.47 9.20 3.10
N THR A 90 11.41 9.57 2.39
CA THR A 90 11.28 10.92 1.83
C THR A 90 10.53 11.80 2.81
N LEU A 91 11.11 12.93 3.19
CA LEU A 91 10.44 13.89 4.06
C LEU A 91 9.19 14.45 3.35
N CYS A 92 8.09 14.55 4.08
CA CYS A 92 6.90 15.23 3.58
C CYS A 92 7.15 16.72 3.43
N ARG A 93 6.38 17.38 2.54
CA ARG A 93 6.42 18.83 2.35
C ARG A 93 6.11 19.56 3.66
N ILE A 94 5.16 19.01 4.42
CA ILE A 94 4.84 19.44 5.79
C ILE A 94 5.09 18.22 6.69
N PRO A 95 6.27 18.12 7.35
CA PRO A 95 6.61 16.96 8.18
C PRO A 95 6.03 17.01 9.60
N PHE A 96 5.62 18.19 10.07
CA PHE A 96 5.12 18.41 11.44
C PHE A 96 3.87 19.29 11.44
N GLY A 97 3.18 19.33 12.59
CA GLY A 97 2.02 20.20 12.82
C GLY A 97 0.69 19.45 12.71
N PRO A 98 -0.42 20.16 12.43
CA PRO A 98 -1.77 19.61 12.52
C PRO A 98 -2.14 18.66 11.37
N ASN A 99 -1.45 18.73 10.23
CA ASN A 99 -1.71 17.89 9.06
C ASN A 99 -0.39 17.50 8.38
N PRO A 100 0.47 16.71 9.04
CA PRO A 100 1.71 16.29 8.44
C PRO A 100 1.42 15.30 7.30
N CYS A 101 2.27 15.35 6.26
CA CYS A 101 2.09 14.56 5.04
C CYS A 101 0.72 14.77 4.37
N GLY A 102 0.19 15.99 4.51
CA GLY A 102 -1.05 16.49 3.92
C GLY A 102 -1.22 16.15 2.45
N GLU A 103 -0.10 16.10 1.72
CA GLU A 103 -0.06 15.86 0.28
C GLU A 103 -0.35 14.43 -0.14
N VAL A 104 -0.14 13.44 0.73
CA VAL A 104 -0.37 12.02 0.40
C VAL A 104 -1.86 11.74 0.37
N ALA A 105 -2.33 11.10 -0.70
CA ALA A 105 -3.73 10.80 -0.91
C ALA A 105 -4.31 9.88 0.18
N VAL A 106 -5.58 10.13 0.50
CA VAL A 106 -6.36 9.29 1.41
C VAL A 106 -6.94 8.12 0.63
N ALA A 107 -6.67 6.90 1.09
CA ALA A 107 -7.22 5.69 0.51
C ALA A 107 -8.54 5.33 1.20
N ASN A 108 -9.66 5.70 0.59
CA ASN A 108 -11.00 5.43 1.12
C ASN A 108 -11.37 3.95 1.12
N GLN A 109 -10.66 3.16 0.30
CA GLN A 109 -10.84 1.73 0.13
C GLN A 109 -10.10 0.87 1.17
N CYS A 110 -9.21 1.44 2.00
CA CYS A 110 -8.63 0.69 3.11
C CYS A 110 -9.69 0.53 4.22
N TYR A 111 -10.29 -0.66 4.31
CA TYR A 111 -11.13 -1.01 5.45
C TYR A 111 -10.25 -1.43 6.63
N VAL A 112 -10.54 -0.87 7.80
CA VAL A 112 -9.85 -1.17 9.04
C VAL A 112 -10.93 -1.47 10.09
N PRO A 113 -11.12 -2.73 10.48
CA PRO A 113 -12.02 -3.07 11.56
C PRO A 113 -11.44 -2.56 12.88
N ILE A 114 -12.23 -1.74 13.59
CA ILE A 114 -11.95 -1.24 14.94
C ILE A 114 -12.36 -2.26 16.00
#